data_AF-A0A835Z738-F1
#
_entry.id   AF-A0A835Z738-F1
#
_cell.length_a   1.000
_cell.length_b   1.000
_cell.length_c   1.000
_cell.angle_alpha   90.00
_cell.angle_beta   90.00
_cell.angle_gamma   90.00
#
_symmetry.space_group_name_H-M   'P 1'
#
loop_
_entity.id
_entity.type
_entity.pdbx_description
1 polymer ?
#
loop_
_entity_poly.entity_id
_entity_poly.type
_entity_poly.pdbx_seq_one_letter_code
_entity_poly.pdbx_strand_id
1 'polypeptide(L)'
;MEAEMPPAGAAAGEAAADAAAGASTGTGSVFEDIKTSLPRLDIFDPSVFDMRMVLGALTLFGLLSYFAYRLYMNKVVAGDDFIADLGISYADFELPDEIEEYYEAKEAAGDDATALRNPLLKRAIADIPIIMRLQKEGPGMQNLYQQAMIGDREWQAYQAAEALIGEEIEQVQAEAEEIEPGWGQQIWRMASELRQALLQRQQQAAFMQAQQAAAARAQAQRAAAGDDSDEADEVADKTSGAAVPPPAID
;
A
#
# COMPACT_ATOMS: atom_id res chain seq x y z
N MET A 1 -57.54 17.76 13.45
CA MET A 1 -56.42 17.48 14.38
C MET A 1 -55.23 18.35 13.96
N GLU A 2 -55.11 19.64 14.30
CA GLU A 2 -55.67 20.38 15.46
C GLU A 2 -55.31 19.72 16.81
N ALA A 3 -54.74 20.40 17.78
CA ALA A 3 -54.29 21.81 17.80
C ALA A 3 -53.23 22.04 18.91
N GLU A 4 -52.63 23.23 18.89
CA GLU A 4 -52.23 24.05 20.05
C GLU A 4 -51.26 23.52 21.13
N MET A 5 -50.05 24.11 21.12
CA MET A 5 -49.56 24.90 22.27
C MET A 5 -50.32 26.25 22.33
N PRO A 6 -50.17 27.16 23.33
CA PRO A 6 -49.34 27.15 24.55
C PRO A 6 -50.32 27.28 25.77
N PRO A 7 -50.26 28.18 26.78
CA PRO A 7 -49.20 29.06 27.29
C PRO A 7 -48.97 29.01 28.82
N ALA A 8 -48.01 29.83 29.26
CA ALA A 8 -47.65 30.09 30.65
C ALA A 8 -48.50 31.22 31.29
N GLY A 9 -48.52 31.24 32.63
CA GLY A 9 -49.06 32.27 33.52
C GLY A 9 -49.17 31.70 34.95
N ALA A 10 -49.16 32.45 36.05
CA ALA A 10 -48.91 33.87 36.31
C ALA A 10 -48.56 33.99 37.83
N ALA A 11 -47.57 34.80 38.25
CA ALA A 11 -47.70 36.16 38.79
C ALA A 11 -47.97 36.29 40.32
N ALA A 12 -47.74 37.51 40.86
CA ALA A 12 -47.77 37.97 42.27
C ALA A 12 -46.62 37.42 43.16
N GLY A 13 -45.95 38.21 44.04
CA GLY A 13 -46.31 39.43 44.78
C GLY A 13 -46.36 39.06 46.27
N GLU A 14 -45.77 39.73 47.28
CA GLU A 14 -45.37 41.11 47.60
C GLU A 14 -43.98 41.05 48.34
N ALA A 15 -43.28 42.11 48.80
CA ALA A 15 -43.74 43.37 49.38
C ALA A 15 -42.68 44.49 49.37
N ALA A 16 -43.14 45.74 49.48
CA ALA A 16 -42.36 46.87 49.98
C ALA A 16 -42.34 46.83 51.53
N ALA A 17 -41.62 47.65 52.30
CA ALA A 17 -40.77 48.82 52.03
C ALA A 17 -39.74 48.95 53.18
N ASP A 18 -38.72 49.80 53.03
CA ASP A 18 -38.59 50.99 53.88
C ASP A 18 -37.61 51.99 53.25
N ALA A 19 -37.69 53.27 53.65
CA ALA A 19 -36.92 54.37 53.09
C ALA A 19 -36.16 55.12 54.19
N ALA A 20 -34.83 55.15 54.09
CA ALA A 20 -33.98 55.99 54.93
C ALA A 20 -33.10 56.89 54.06
N ALA A 21 -33.58 58.11 53.80
CA ALA A 21 -32.77 59.15 53.19
C ALA A 21 -31.67 59.62 54.17
N GLY A 22 -30.41 59.38 53.80
CA GLY A 22 -29.23 59.84 54.54
C GLY A 22 -28.30 60.65 53.65
N ALA A 23 -28.61 61.92 53.43
CA ALA A 23 -27.73 62.81 52.68
C ALA A 23 -26.47 63.13 53.51
N SER A 24 -25.31 62.68 53.04
CA SER A 24 -24.00 63.01 53.60
C SER A 24 -23.05 63.37 52.47
N THR A 25 -22.90 64.68 52.21
CA THR A 25 -21.95 65.21 51.24
C THR A 25 -20.53 65.04 51.76
N GLY A 26 -19.78 64.09 51.21
CA GLY A 26 -18.41 63.77 51.64
C GLY A 26 -17.52 63.41 50.47
N THR A 27 -16.78 64.38 49.94
CA THR A 27 -15.80 64.18 48.86
C THR A 27 -14.62 63.32 49.32
N GLY A 28 -14.52 62.08 48.82
CA GLY A 28 -13.36 61.22 49.05
C GLY A 28 -13.38 59.94 48.20
N SER A 29 -12.37 59.80 47.33
CA SER A 29 -11.79 58.52 46.92
C SER A 29 -12.72 57.42 46.32
N VAL A 30 -13.21 57.64 45.09
CA VAL A 30 -13.75 56.56 44.22
C VAL A 30 -12.72 55.42 43.97
N PHE A 31 -11.44 55.64 44.33
CA PHE A 31 -10.34 54.69 44.13
C PHE A 31 -10.13 53.72 45.31
N GLU A 32 -10.75 53.94 46.47
CA GLU A 32 -10.65 53.02 47.62
C GLU A 32 -11.68 51.88 47.57
N ASP A 33 -12.92 52.16 47.14
CA ASP A 33 -13.98 51.14 47.06
C ASP A 33 -13.74 50.07 45.95
N ILE A 34 -12.85 50.34 45.00
CA ILE A 34 -12.44 49.37 43.98
C ILE A 34 -11.50 48.29 44.57
N LYS A 35 -10.78 48.61 45.66
CA LYS A 35 -9.89 47.64 46.34
C LYS A 35 -10.63 46.68 47.27
N THR A 36 -11.85 47.03 47.70
CA THR A 36 -12.64 46.26 48.68
C THR A 36 -13.69 45.34 48.04
N SER A 37 -13.92 45.45 46.72
CA SER A 37 -15.02 44.79 46.00
C SER A 37 -14.58 43.74 44.96
N LEU A 38 -13.27 43.55 44.75
CA LEU A 38 -12.78 42.37 44.04
C LEU A 38 -12.84 41.15 44.97
N PRO A 39 -13.43 40.00 44.56
CA PRO A 39 -13.26 38.77 45.31
C PRO A 39 -11.77 38.49 45.38
N ARG A 40 -11.28 38.31 46.61
CA ARG A 40 -9.88 37.97 46.87
C ARG A 40 -9.64 36.59 46.28
N LEU A 41 -9.18 36.55 45.04
CA LEU A 41 -8.76 35.32 44.39
C LEU A 41 -7.43 34.95 45.03
N ASP A 42 -7.50 34.25 46.17
CA ASP A 42 -6.35 33.73 46.89
C ASP A 42 -5.72 32.58 46.08
N ILE A 43 -5.05 32.98 44.99
CA ILE A 43 -4.28 32.14 44.05
C ILE A 43 -3.14 31.39 44.78
N PHE A 44 -2.84 31.79 46.02
CA PHE A 44 -1.75 31.31 46.87
C PHE A 44 -2.22 30.77 48.23
N ASP A 45 -3.43 30.19 48.31
CA ASP A 45 -3.80 29.35 49.46
C ASP A 45 -2.87 28.12 49.53
N PRO A 46 -2.11 27.91 50.62
CA PRO A 46 -1.06 26.88 50.66
C PRO A 46 -1.56 25.47 50.38
N SER A 47 -2.72 25.09 50.94
CA SER A 47 -3.32 23.76 50.78
C SER A 47 -3.91 23.52 49.39
N VAL A 48 -4.42 24.57 48.74
CA VAL A 48 -4.98 24.50 47.38
C VAL A 48 -3.86 24.47 46.33
N PHE A 49 -2.77 25.20 46.59
CA PHE A 49 -1.55 25.12 45.78
C PHE A 49 -0.94 23.71 45.84
N ASP A 50 -0.82 23.12 47.03
CA ASP A 50 -0.27 21.78 47.23
C ASP A 50 -1.12 20.72 46.51
N MET A 51 -2.46 20.75 46.68
CA MET A 51 -3.37 19.82 46.00
C MET A 51 -3.33 19.97 44.47
N ARG A 52 -3.22 21.19 43.94
CA ARG A 52 -3.07 21.45 42.49
C ARG A 52 -1.71 20.99 41.96
N MET A 53 -0.63 21.18 42.71
CA MET A 53 0.71 20.74 42.33
C MET A 53 0.82 19.21 42.32
N VAL A 54 0.24 18.52 43.32
CA VAL A 54 0.14 17.06 43.35
C VAL A 54 -0.70 16.52 42.18
N LEU A 55 -1.85 17.13 41.90
CA LEU A 55 -2.69 16.70 40.77
C LEU A 55 -1.98 16.92 39.42
N GLY A 56 -1.26 18.05 39.26
CA GLY A 56 -0.44 18.34 38.08
C GLY A 56 0.78 17.42 37.94
N ALA A 57 1.40 17.02 39.04
CA ALA A 57 2.49 16.04 39.03
C ALA A 57 1.99 14.64 38.64
N LEU A 58 0.80 14.24 39.09
CA LEU A 58 0.17 12.97 38.71
C LEU A 58 -0.25 12.95 37.24
N THR A 59 -0.83 14.02 36.70
CA THR A 59 -1.15 14.08 35.26
C THR A 59 0.11 14.11 34.41
N LEU A 60 1.15 14.85 34.81
CA LEU A 60 2.42 14.87 34.09
C LEU A 60 3.12 13.51 34.15
N PHE A 61 3.17 12.84 35.30
CA PHE A 61 3.72 11.49 35.42
C PHE A 61 2.91 10.46 34.61
N GLY A 62 1.57 10.57 34.62
CA GLY A 62 0.69 9.75 33.80
C GLY A 62 0.94 9.93 32.29
N LEU A 63 1.09 11.18 31.84
CA LEU A 63 1.42 11.50 30.43
C LEU A 63 2.84 11.04 30.06
N LEU A 64 3.83 11.19 30.95
CA LEU A 64 5.21 10.79 30.71
C LEU A 64 5.34 9.25 30.69
N SER A 65 4.61 8.55 31.58
CA SER A 65 4.46 7.10 31.58
C SER A 65 3.74 6.59 30.32
N TYR A 66 2.64 7.23 29.92
CA TYR A 66 1.94 6.93 28.67
C TYR A 66 2.84 7.16 27.44
N PHE A 67 3.61 8.25 27.41
CA PHE A 67 4.53 8.56 26.32
C PHE A 67 5.71 7.57 26.27
N ALA A 68 6.26 7.18 27.42
CA ALA A 68 7.28 6.14 27.51
C ALA A 68 6.75 4.76 27.09
N TYR A 69 5.53 4.39 27.53
CA TYR A 69 4.85 3.17 27.10
C TYR A 69 4.56 3.18 25.59
N ARG A 70 4.10 4.31 25.04
CA ARG A 70 3.88 4.50 23.61
C ARG A 70 5.19 4.34 22.81
N LEU A 71 6.28 4.95 23.27
CA LEU A 71 7.60 4.80 22.64
C LEU A 71 8.16 3.37 22.76
N TYR A 72 7.89 2.68 23.86
CA TYR A 72 8.27 1.28 24.07
C TYR A 72 7.49 0.36 23.12
N MET A 73 6.16 0.47 23.08
CA MET A 73 5.33 -0.34 22.18
C MET A 73 5.63 -0.07 20.71
N ASN A 74 5.91 1.18 20.32
CA ASN A 74 6.30 1.52 18.95
C ASN A 74 7.65 0.90 18.52
N LYS A 75 8.47 0.39 19.45
CA LYS A 75 9.68 -0.38 19.15
C LYS A 75 9.45 -1.89 19.15
N VAL A 76 8.52 -2.40 19.97
CA VAL A 76 8.20 -3.84 20.01
C VAL A 76 7.38 -4.25 18.78
N VAL A 77 6.42 -3.40 18.36
CA VAL A 77 5.63 -3.60 17.13
C VAL A 77 6.46 -3.41 15.85
N ALA A 78 7.61 -2.73 15.93
CA ALA A 78 8.54 -2.59 14.81
C ALA A 78 9.41 -3.84 14.56
N GLY A 79 9.19 -4.95 15.29
CA GLY A 79 9.98 -6.18 15.18
C GLY A 79 9.37 -7.28 14.31
N ASP A 80 8.16 -7.09 13.75
CA ASP A 80 7.46 -8.12 12.96
C ASP A 80 7.89 -8.11 11.48
N ASP A 81 9.20 -8.14 11.23
CA ASP A 81 9.81 -8.30 9.89
C ASP A 81 9.46 -9.66 9.21
N PHE A 82 8.68 -10.51 9.88
CA PHE A 82 8.20 -11.80 9.38
C PHE A 82 7.44 -11.69 8.04
N ILE A 83 6.64 -10.64 7.83
CA ILE A 83 5.93 -10.42 6.57
C ILE A 83 6.88 -9.94 5.45
N ALA A 84 7.96 -9.25 5.80
CA ALA A 84 9.00 -8.88 4.85
C ALA A 84 9.83 -10.09 4.41
N ASP A 85 10.20 -10.99 5.34
CA ASP A 85 10.89 -12.26 5.05
C ASP A 85 10.04 -13.22 4.19
N LEU A 86 8.71 -13.15 4.32
CA LEU A 86 7.74 -13.84 3.45
C LEU A 86 7.64 -13.26 2.03
N GLY A 87 8.27 -12.10 1.74
CA GLY A 87 8.22 -11.44 0.42
C GLY A 87 6.88 -10.74 0.11
N ILE A 88 6.08 -10.45 1.13
CA ILE A 88 4.76 -9.80 1.03
C ILE A 88 4.84 -8.35 1.57
N SER A 89 6.04 -7.76 1.61
CA SER A 89 6.19 -6.34 1.91
C SER A 89 5.76 -5.49 0.73
N TYR A 90 4.82 -4.58 0.98
CA TYR A 90 4.45 -3.48 0.09
C TYR A 90 5.11 -2.14 0.50
N ALA A 91 6.03 -2.17 1.47
CA ALA A 91 6.70 -0.96 1.96
C ALA A 91 7.62 -0.32 0.90
N ASP A 92 8.25 -1.17 0.08
CA ASP A 92 9.16 -0.80 -1.00
C ASP A 92 8.48 -1.05 -2.35
N PHE A 93 7.22 -0.62 -2.47
CA PHE A 93 6.45 -0.74 -3.71
C PHE A 93 6.90 0.36 -4.69
N GLU A 94 7.59 -0.04 -5.75
CA GLU A 94 8.07 0.83 -6.82
C GLU A 94 7.27 0.58 -8.12
N LEU A 95 7.10 1.64 -8.91
CA LEU A 95 6.50 1.56 -10.24
C LEU A 95 7.51 1.07 -11.28
N PRO A 96 7.05 0.56 -12.46
CA PRO A 96 7.95 0.15 -13.54
C PRO A 96 8.78 1.30 -14.12
N ASP A 97 9.98 0.99 -14.61
CA ASP A 97 10.88 1.94 -15.26
C ASP A 97 10.36 2.42 -16.63
N GLU A 98 9.41 1.71 -17.26
CA GLU A 98 8.75 2.15 -18.48
C GLU A 98 7.94 3.46 -18.33
N ILE A 99 7.63 3.89 -17.10
CA ILE A 99 7.05 5.21 -16.84
C ILE A 99 8.06 6.32 -17.15
N GLU A 100 9.31 6.15 -16.70
CA GLU A 100 10.39 7.10 -16.98
C GLU A 100 10.75 7.07 -18.48
N GLU A 101 10.82 5.88 -19.10
CA GLU A 101 11.01 5.74 -20.56
C GLU A 101 9.94 6.51 -21.36
N TYR A 102 8.68 6.50 -20.90
CA TYR A 102 7.61 7.25 -21.55
C TYR A 102 7.77 8.77 -21.40
N TYR A 103 8.12 9.29 -20.22
CA TYR A 103 8.30 10.73 -20.04
C TYR A 103 9.55 11.26 -20.76
N GLU A 104 10.64 10.48 -20.81
CA GLU A 104 11.80 10.78 -21.68
C GLU A 104 11.39 10.83 -23.16
N ALA A 105 10.58 9.85 -23.62
CA ALA A 105 10.06 9.84 -24.98
C ALA A 105 9.11 11.03 -25.26
N LYS A 106 8.31 11.46 -24.28
CA LYS A 106 7.43 12.64 -24.37
C LYS A 106 8.21 13.95 -24.43
N GLU A 107 9.32 14.08 -23.69
CA GLU A 107 10.22 15.23 -23.84
C GLU A 107 10.90 15.25 -25.21
N ALA A 108 11.36 14.08 -25.70
CA ALA A 108 12.08 13.98 -26.97
C ALA A 108 11.19 14.16 -28.22
N ALA A 109 9.96 13.66 -28.20
CA ALA A 109 9.03 13.71 -29.34
C ALA A 109 8.01 14.87 -29.28
N GLY A 110 7.80 15.46 -28.11
CA GLY A 110 6.68 16.37 -27.87
C GLY A 110 5.33 15.66 -28.09
N ASP A 111 4.35 16.39 -28.62
CA ASP A 111 2.97 15.92 -28.80
C ASP A 111 2.76 15.04 -30.06
N ASP A 112 3.81 14.41 -30.61
CA ASP A 112 3.67 13.48 -31.74
C ASP A 112 3.01 12.17 -31.29
N ALA A 113 1.69 12.12 -31.44
CA ALA A 113 0.86 10.96 -31.19
C ALA A 113 1.38 9.66 -31.85
N THR A 114 2.11 9.70 -32.96
CA THR A 114 2.66 8.48 -33.59
C THR A 114 3.90 7.96 -32.88
N ALA A 115 4.73 8.85 -32.33
CA ALA A 115 5.89 8.50 -31.52
C ALA A 115 5.47 8.00 -30.13
N LEU A 116 4.48 8.63 -29.48
CA LEU A 116 4.08 8.34 -28.10
C LEU A 116 3.26 7.04 -27.91
N ARG A 117 2.58 6.55 -28.96
CA ARG A 117 1.75 5.33 -28.87
C ARG A 117 2.51 4.09 -28.41
N ASN A 118 3.75 3.91 -28.87
CA ASN A 118 4.55 2.74 -28.56
C ASN A 118 5.06 2.75 -27.10
N PRO A 119 5.74 3.79 -26.60
CA PRO A 119 6.17 3.84 -25.20
C PRO A 119 5.00 3.80 -24.22
N LEU A 120 3.87 4.49 -24.49
CA LEU A 120 2.70 4.38 -23.60
C LEU A 120 2.11 2.95 -23.58
N LEU A 121 2.13 2.25 -24.71
CA LEU A 121 1.71 0.85 -24.77
C LEU A 121 2.71 -0.08 -24.05
N LYS A 122 4.02 0.22 -24.03
CA LYS A 122 5.01 -0.52 -23.22
C LYS A 122 4.72 -0.38 -21.72
N ARG A 123 4.56 0.86 -21.24
CA ARG A 123 4.16 1.20 -19.86
C ARG A 123 2.96 0.35 -19.43
N ALA A 124 1.86 0.45 -20.18
CA ALA A 124 0.65 -0.34 -19.93
C ALA A 124 0.85 -1.88 -19.99
N ILE A 125 1.86 -2.42 -20.68
CA ILE A 125 2.18 -3.86 -20.67
C ILE A 125 2.89 -4.25 -19.36
N ALA A 126 3.75 -3.39 -18.84
CA ALA A 126 4.52 -3.58 -17.61
C ALA A 126 3.65 -3.48 -16.35
N ASP A 127 2.62 -2.62 -16.37
CA ASP A 127 1.68 -2.47 -15.24
C ASP A 127 0.79 -3.70 -15.04
N ILE A 128 0.35 -4.37 -16.12
CA ILE A 128 -0.61 -5.49 -16.05
C ILE A 128 -0.19 -6.62 -15.08
N PRO A 129 1.05 -7.15 -15.06
CA PRO A 129 1.43 -8.14 -14.05
C PRO A 129 1.30 -7.63 -12.61
N ILE A 130 1.53 -6.34 -12.36
CA ILE A 130 1.39 -5.70 -11.04
C ILE A 130 -0.09 -5.58 -10.67
N ILE A 131 -0.93 -5.06 -11.58
CA ILE A 131 -2.39 -4.97 -11.44
C ILE A 131 -2.98 -6.35 -11.13
N MET A 132 -2.61 -7.38 -11.92
CA MET A 132 -3.06 -8.76 -11.70
C MET A 132 -2.60 -9.33 -10.36
N ARG A 133 -1.41 -8.95 -9.87
CA ARG A 133 -0.88 -9.37 -8.57
C ARG A 133 -1.72 -8.77 -7.44
N LEU A 134 -1.89 -7.45 -7.42
CA LEU A 134 -2.70 -6.73 -6.43
C LEU A 134 -4.14 -7.27 -6.39
N GLN A 135 -4.81 -7.38 -7.54
CA GLN A 135 -6.17 -7.92 -7.63
C GLN A 135 -6.30 -9.37 -7.10
N LYS A 136 -5.27 -10.20 -7.29
CA LYS A 136 -5.25 -11.59 -6.80
C LYS A 136 -4.99 -11.65 -5.29
N GLU A 137 -4.14 -10.78 -4.76
CA GLU A 137 -3.74 -10.78 -3.35
C GLU A 137 -4.74 -10.05 -2.44
N GLY A 138 -5.49 -9.05 -2.96
CA GLY A 138 -6.40 -8.20 -2.20
C GLY A 138 -7.43 -8.93 -1.31
N PRO A 139 -8.22 -9.90 -1.83
CA PRO A 139 -9.13 -10.68 -1.00
C PRO A 139 -8.39 -11.50 0.08
N GLY A 140 -7.14 -11.91 -0.18
CA GLY A 140 -6.28 -12.55 0.80
C GLY A 140 -5.86 -11.60 1.92
N MET A 141 -5.33 -10.43 1.57
CA MET A 141 -4.89 -9.42 2.54
C MET A 141 -6.05 -8.91 3.40
N GLN A 142 -7.21 -8.66 2.80
CA GLN A 142 -8.40 -8.22 3.53
C GLN A 142 -8.87 -9.29 4.55
N ASN A 143 -8.77 -10.58 4.22
CA ASN A 143 -9.09 -11.66 5.14
C ASN A 143 -8.06 -11.79 6.27
N LEU A 144 -6.77 -11.68 5.98
CA LEU A 144 -5.72 -11.71 7.01
C LEU A 144 -5.85 -10.52 7.98
N TYR A 145 -6.19 -9.33 7.48
CA TYR A 145 -6.43 -8.15 8.31
C TYR A 145 -7.66 -8.34 9.22
N GLN A 146 -8.78 -8.84 8.69
CA GLN A 146 -9.98 -9.15 9.50
C GLN A 146 -9.72 -10.21 10.58
N GLN A 147 -8.78 -11.13 10.35
CA GLN A 147 -8.37 -12.15 11.32
C GLN A 147 -7.26 -11.68 12.27
N ALA A 148 -6.82 -10.42 12.19
CA ALA A 148 -5.69 -9.86 12.93
C ALA A 148 -4.38 -10.67 12.78
N MET A 149 -4.16 -11.23 11.59
CA MET A 149 -2.96 -12.00 11.23
C MET A 149 -1.87 -11.16 10.55
N ILE A 150 -2.19 -9.92 10.15
CA ILE A 150 -1.24 -8.90 9.69
C ILE A 150 -1.47 -7.61 10.48
N GLY A 151 -0.44 -6.78 10.62
CA GLY A 151 -0.54 -5.51 11.32
C GLY A 151 -1.19 -4.40 10.49
N ASP A 152 -1.53 -3.30 11.17
CA ASP A 152 -2.07 -2.10 10.54
C ASP A 152 -1.10 -1.49 9.51
N ARG A 153 0.21 -1.64 9.73
CA ARG A 153 1.26 -1.08 8.86
C ARG A 153 1.30 -1.79 7.51
N GLU A 154 1.26 -3.11 7.52
CA GLU A 154 1.30 -3.95 6.33
C GLU A 154 0.03 -3.77 5.50
N TRP A 155 -1.12 -3.69 6.19
CA TRP A 155 -2.40 -3.37 5.56
C TRP A 155 -2.40 -1.97 4.93
N GLN A 156 -1.91 -0.93 5.64
CA GLN A 156 -1.79 0.42 5.08
C GLN A 156 -0.82 0.47 3.89
N ALA A 157 0.28 -0.30 3.91
CA ALA A 157 1.20 -0.40 2.79
C ALA A 157 0.54 -1.05 1.55
N TYR A 158 -0.23 -2.12 1.75
CA TYR A 158 -1.04 -2.72 0.67
C TYR A 158 -2.03 -1.70 0.09
N GLN A 159 -2.77 -0.99 0.95
CA GLN A 159 -3.73 0.03 0.51
C GLN A 159 -3.07 1.20 -0.23
N ALA A 160 -1.86 1.59 0.17
CA ALA A 160 -1.08 2.63 -0.52
C ALA A 160 -0.64 2.16 -1.91
N ALA A 161 -0.16 0.92 -2.06
CA ALA A 161 0.19 0.34 -3.35
C ALA A 161 -1.03 0.17 -4.28
N GLU A 162 -2.19 -0.24 -3.73
CA GLU A 162 -3.45 -0.34 -4.47
C GLU A 162 -3.92 1.04 -4.95
N ALA A 163 -3.87 2.07 -4.11
CA ALA A 163 -4.23 3.44 -4.48
C ALA A 163 -3.30 4.03 -5.55
N LEU A 164 -1.99 3.80 -5.42
CA LEU A 164 -0.96 4.28 -6.33
C LEU A 164 -1.13 3.63 -7.72
N ILE A 165 -1.38 2.33 -7.81
CA ILE A 165 -1.70 1.67 -9.09
C ILE A 165 -3.08 2.08 -9.63
N GLY A 166 -4.04 2.42 -8.76
CA GLY A 166 -5.29 3.04 -9.18
C GLY A 166 -5.08 4.38 -9.90
N GLU A 167 -4.22 5.23 -9.33
CA GLU A 167 -3.83 6.51 -9.95
C GLU A 167 -3.10 6.29 -11.29
N GLU A 168 -2.16 5.34 -11.35
CA GLU A 168 -1.44 4.97 -12.58
C GLU A 168 -2.39 4.53 -13.71
N ILE A 169 -3.41 3.72 -13.39
CA ILE A 169 -4.43 3.28 -14.36
C ILE A 169 -5.21 4.48 -14.94
N GLU A 170 -5.56 5.45 -14.09
CA GLU A 170 -6.26 6.68 -14.50
C GLU A 170 -5.35 7.60 -15.33
N GLN A 171 -4.08 7.76 -14.95
CA GLN A 171 -3.09 8.55 -15.68
C GLN A 171 -2.86 7.99 -17.10
N VAL A 172 -2.55 6.70 -17.23
CA VAL A 172 -2.34 6.03 -18.53
C VAL A 172 -3.60 6.11 -19.40
N GLN A 173 -4.80 5.99 -18.81
CA GLN A 173 -6.05 6.16 -19.54
C GLN A 173 -6.25 7.61 -20.04
N ALA A 174 -5.91 8.61 -19.23
CA ALA A 174 -6.00 10.03 -19.62
C ALA A 174 -4.98 10.40 -20.71
N GLU A 175 -3.73 9.95 -20.58
CA GLU A 175 -2.67 10.16 -21.59
C GLU A 175 -2.99 9.46 -22.92
N ALA A 176 -3.57 8.25 -22.87
CA ALA A 176 -4.02 7.56 -24.07
C ALA A 176 -5.18 8.32 -24.77
N GLU A 177 -6.09 8.93 -24.00
CA GLU A 177 -7.19 9.73 -24.53
C GLU A 177 -6.72 11.07 -25.12
N GLU A 178 -5.64 11.65 -24.57
CA GLU A 178 -4.93 12.82 -25.15
C GLU A 178 -4.29 12.49 -26.51
N ILE A 179 -3.68 11.29 -26.64
CA ILE A 179 -3.04 10.82 -27.88
C ILE A 179 -4.04 10.43 -28.96
N GLU A 180 -5.14 9.75 -28.60
CA GLU A 180 -6.24 9.45 -29.53
C GLU A 180 -7.59 9.31 -28.79
N PRO A 181 -8.64 10.05 -29.22
CA PRO A 181 -9.98 9.93 -28.64
C PRO A 181 -10.53 8.51 -28.71
N GLY A 182 -10.96 7.98 -27.57
CA GLY A 182 -11.45 6.61 -27.40
C GLY A 182 -10.37 5.54 -27.28
N TRP A 183 -9.07 5.89 -27.26
CA TRP A 183 -7.99 4.93 -27.04
C TRP A 183 -7.80 4.59 -25.55
N GLY A 184 -8.10 5.51 -24.63
CA GLY A 184 -7.95 5.29 -23.18
C GLY A 184 -8.77 4.12 -22.64
N GLN A 185 -9.92 3.80 -23.24
CA GLN A 185 -10.72 2.62 -22.89
C GLN A 185 -10.21 1.32 -23.51
N GLN A 186 -9.34 1.40 -24.52
CA GLN A 186 -8.89 0.26 -25.33
C GLN A 186 -7.45 -0.15 -25.04
N ILE A 187 -6.61 0.77 -24.56
CA ILE A 187 -5.19 0.54 -24.31
C ILE A 187 -4.95 -0.67 -23.40
N TRP A 188 -5.68 -0.80 -22.29
CA TRP A 188 -5.56 -1.93 -21.36
C TRP A 188 -5.92 -3.30 -21.97
N ARG A 189 -6.92 -3.33 -22.87
CA ARG A 189 -7.27 -4.55 -23.62
C ARG A 189 -6.14 -4.92 -24.58
N MET A 190 -5.66 -3.95 -25.36
CA MET A 190 -4.57 -4.14 -26.33
C MET A 190 -3.26 -4.57 -25.65
N ALA A 191 -2.91 -3.95 -24.52
CA ALA A 191 -1.73 -4.29 -23.73
C ALA A 191 -1.82 -5.72 -23.17
N SER A 192 -3.01 -6.14 -22.70
CA SER A 192 -3.22 -7.52 -22.20
C SER A 192 -3.08 -8.57 -23.30
N GLU A 193 -3.66 -8.32 -24.48
CA GLU A 193 -3.53 -9.17 -25.67
C GLU A 193 -2.06 -9.26 -26.14
N LEU A 194 -1.37 -8.12 -26.22
CA LEU A 194 0.04 -8.06 -26.64
C LEU A 194 0.97 -8.74 -25.64
N ARG A 195 0.77 -8.54 -24.34
CA ARG A 195 1.53 -9.23 -23.27
C ARG A 195 1.36 -10.75 -23.35
N GLN A 196 0.15 -11.24 -23.61
CA GLN A 196 -0.11 -12.68 -23.81
C GLN A 196 0.64 -13.22 -25.03
N ALA A 197 0.63 -12.50 -26.15
CA ALA A 197 1.38 -12.87 -27.36
C ALA A 197 2.91 -12.87 -27.13
N LEU A 198 3.44 -11.88 -26.40
CA LEU A 198 4.85 -11.82 -26.01
C LEU A 198 5.24 -13.02 -25.13
N LEU A 199 4.44 -13.33 -24.10
CA LEU A 199 4.68 -14.47 -23.21
C LEU A 199 4.63 -15.80 -23.97
N GLN A 200 3.65 -15.99 -24.85
CA GLN A 200 3.54 -17.18 -25.69
C GLN A 200 4.78 -17.34 -26.59
N ARG A 201 5.26 -16.25 -27.20
CA ARG A 201 6.47 -16.25 -28.03
C ARG A 201 7.73 -16.57 -27.23
N GLN A 202 7.86 -16.03 -26.01
CA GLN A 202 8.98 -16.34 -25.11
C GLN A 202 8.97 -17.83 -24.71
N GLN A 203 7.81 -18.38 -24.35
CA GLN A 203 7.68 -19.81 -24.01
C GLN A 203 8.03 -20.73 -25.20
N GLN A 204 7.57 -20.40 -26.40
CA GLN A 204 7.92 -21.14 -27.63
C GLN A 204 9.44 -21.07 -27.91
N ALA A 205 10.04 -19.88 -27.80
CA ALA A 205 11.48 -19.71 -27.99
C ALA A 205 12.30 -20.52 -26.97
N ALA A 206 11.93 -20.46 -25.68
CA ALA A 206 12.59 -21.22 -24.62
C ALA A 206 12.45 -22.74 -24.83
N PHE A 207 11.27 -23.22 -25.25
CA PHE A 207 11.04 -24.63 -25.58
C PHE A 207 11.90 -25.11 -26.77
N MET A 208 12.02 -24.30 -27.82
CA MET A 208 12.88 -24.62 -28.97
C MET A 208 14.37 -24.62 -28.58
N GLN A 209 14.82 -23.67 -27.77
CA GLN A 209 16.20 -23.64 -27.26
C GLN A 209 16.49 -24.84 -26.35
N ALA A 210 15.55 -25.23 -25.49
CA ALA A 210 15.69 -26.40 -24.62
C ALA A 210 15.81 -27.71 -25.42
N GLN A 211 15.00 -27.88 -26.47
CA GLN A 211 15.13 -29.03 -27.39
C GLN A 211 16.47 -29.04 -28.13
N GLN A 212 16.93 -27.90 -28.64
CA GLN A 212 18.23 -27.79 -29.31
C GLN A 212 19.40 -28.12 -28.35
N ALA A 213 19.35 -27.60 -27.12
CA ALA A 213 20.35 -27.90 -26.10
C ALA A 213 20.33 -29.38 -25.67
N ALA A 214 19.16 -29.99 -25.56
CA ALA A 214 19.03 -31.43 -25.28
C ALA A 214 19.58 -32.30 -26.42
N ALA A 215 19.27 -31.94 -27.68
CA ALA A 215 19.80 -32.63 -28.85
C ALA A 215 21.34 -32.50 -28.95
N ALA A 216 21.88 -31.30 -28.72
CA ALA A 216 23.33 -31.08 -28.70
C ALA A 216 24.03 -31.86 -27.58
N ARG A 217 23.44 -31.91 -26.38
CA ARG A 217 23.94 -32.75 -25.27
C ARG A 217 23.91 -34.24 -25.60
N ALA A 218 22.83 -34.73 -26.21
CA ALA A 218 22.73 -36.13 -26.63
C ALA A 218 23.74 -36.49 -27.74
N GLN A 219 24.01 -35.57 -28.67
CA GLN A 219 25.05 -35.73 -29.68
C GLN A 219 26.46 -35.75 -29.05
N ALA A 220 26.75 -34.82 -28.12
CA ALA A 220 28.02 -34.79 -27.41
C ALA A 220 28.26 -36.05 -26.56
N GLN A 221 27.23 -36.58 -25.90
CA GLN A 221 27.31 -37.85 -25.17
C GLN A 221 27.57 -39.04 -26.11
N ARG A 222 26.94 -39.08 -27.28
CA ARG A 222 27.20 -40.11 -28.30
C ARG A 222 28.62 -40.02 -28.87
N ALA A 223 29.14 -38.82 -29.10
CA ALA A 223 30.52 -38.62 -29.54
C ALA A 223 31.52 -39.06 -28.47
N ALA A 224 31.28 -38.71 -27.20
CA ALA A 224 32.13 -39.12 -26.08
C ALA A 224 32.08 -40.64 -25.81
N ALA A 225 30.96 -41.30 -26.09
CA ALA A 225 30.83 -42.76 -25.98
C ALA A 225 31.31 -43.52 -27.22
N GLY A 226 31.65 -42.82 -28.31
CA GLY A 226 32.12 -43.42 -29.56
C GLY A 226 33.65 -43.60 -29.66
N ASP A 227 34.40 -43.14 -28.66
CA ASP A 227 35.87 -43.24 -28.60
C ASP A 227 36.34 -44.58 -27.99
N ASP A 228 35.46 -45.29 -27.27
CA ASP A 228 35.71 -46.61 -26.67
C ASP A 228 35.30 -47.80 -27.59
N SER A 229 34.72 -47.55 -28.76
CA SER A 229 34.18 -48.62 -29.64
C SER A 229 35.13 -49.14 -30.72
N ASP A 230 36.20 -48.41 -31.05
CA ASP A 230 37.10 -48.80 -32.16
C ASP A 230 38.01 -50.01 -31.85
N GLU A 231 38.10 -50.46 -30.59
CA GLU A 231 38.85 -51.67 -30.20
C GLU A 231 37.94 -52.93 -30.03
N ALA A 232 36.64 -52.82 -30.34
CA ALA A 232 35.70 -53.96 -30.29
C ALA A 232 35.48 -54.65 -31.64
N ASP A 233 35.62 -53.95 -32.77
CA ASP A 233 35.25 -54.48 -34.10
C ASP A 233 36.31 -55.39 -34.75
N GLU A 234 37.58 -55.39 -34.30
CA GLU A 234 38.59 -56.34 -34.81
C GLU A 234 38.36 -57.80 -34.31
N VAL A 235 37.51 -58.01 -33.30
CA VAL A 235 37.27 -59.33 -32.70
C VAL A 235 36.03 -60.04 -33.27
N ALA A 236 35.11 -59.33 -33.93
CA ALA A 236 33.83 -59.87 -34.39
C ALA A 236 33.91 -60.68 -35.70
N ASP A 237 34.90 -60.42 -36.57
CA ASP A 237 35.03 -61.09 -37.89
C ASP A 237 35.39 -62.59 -37.80
N LYS A 238 35.87 -63.08 -36.64
CA LYS A 238 36.30 -64.49 -36.47
C LYS A 238 35.24 -65.45 -35.95
N THR A 239 33.99 -65.02 -35.73
CA THR A 239 32.89 -65.92 -35.32
C THR A 239 31.64 -65.84 -36.20
N SER A 240 31.83 -65.75 -37.52
CA SER A 240 30.80 -66.18 -38.49
C SER A 240 30.61 -67.70 -38.39
N GLY A 241 29.48 -68.19 -37.86
CA GLY A 241 29.33 -69.64 -37.69
C GLY A 241 28.07 -70.25 -37.06
N ALA A 242 26.89 -69.60 -37.05
CA ALA A 242 25.62 -70.31 -36.78
C ALA A 242 24.40 -69.56 -37.31
N ALA A 243 23.69 -70.15 -38.28
CA ALA A 243 22.40 -69.63 -38.75
C ALA A 243 21.24 -70.18 -37.90
N VAL A 244 20.26 -69.34 -37.57
CA VAL A 244 18.97 -69.73 -36.96
C VAL A 244 17.85 -69.00 -37.72
N PRO A 245 16.79 -69.70 -38.19
CA PRO A 245 15.72 -69.11 -38.99
C PRO A 245 14.70 -68.31 -38.16
N PRO A 246 13.91 -67.41 -38.79
CA PRO A 246 12.98 -66.52 -38.08
C PRO A 246 11.73 -67.24 -37.56
N PRO A 247 11.16 -66.82 -36.41
CA PRO A 247 9.84 -67.25 -35.97
C PRO A 247 8.73 -66.62 -36.82
N ALA A 248 7.63 -67.35 -36.99
CA ALA A 248 6.49 -66.95 -37.82
C ALA A 248 5.61 -65.87 -37.15
N ILE A 249 4.86 -65.18 -38.01
CA ILE A 249 3.78 -64.24 -37.64
C ILE A 249 2.50 -65.04 -37.39
N ASP A 250 1.78 -64.69 -36.32
CA ASP A 250 0.33 -64.78 -36.16
C ASP A 250 -0.14 -63.49 -35.45
#